data_AF-A0A183J0J2-F1
#
_entry.id   AF-A0A183J0J2-F1
#
_cell.length_a   1.000
_cell.length_b   1.000
_cell.length_c   1.000
_cell.angle_alpha   90.00
_cell.angle_beta   90.00
_cell.angle_gamma   90.00
#
_symmetry.space_group_name_H-M   'P 1'
#
loop_
_entity.id
_entity.type
_entity.pdbx_description
1 polymer ?
#
loop_
_entity_poly.entity_id
_entity_poly.type
_entity_poly.pdbx_seq_one_letter_code
_entity_poly.pdbx_strand_id
1 'polypeptide(L)'
;MTMIAGKNRSVPTVDQMVHDEIIQVVAEVYQKQLLKTNFALRQIMMLEFTQYLEFYLWPNYSGKESSLEHLISILVMVNEKFRERVPAWNAFKENPDEFESFFKRVLEAALQCDDLTLREQMIVVQFLDHCFSSVEVDLLRIHIQKLVSLPMWICLPMKIRDKIFMKNRKLRKYWKVIQKHDSKLSEEEKNEAEYQRRFLYRFICKFYRILSSIPAEGELI
;
A
#
# COMPACT_ATOMS: atom_id res chain seq x y z
N MET A 1 36.11 37.85 -17.52
CA MET A 1 35.15 37.79 -16.40
C MET A 1 33.90 37.08 -16.91
N THR A 2 33.90 35.74 -16.85
CA THR A 2 33.09 34.93 -15.91
C THR A 2 31.70 34.64 -16.52
N MET A 3 31.55 33.56 -17.29
CA MET A 3 30.95 32.28 -16.87
C MET A 3 29.54 32.43 -16.26
N ILE A 4 28.51 32.07 -17.03
CA ILE A 4 27.30 31.42 -16.48
C ILE A 4 27.01 30.19 -17.33
N ALA A 5 27.11 29.04 -16.65
CA ALA A 5 26.96 27.70 -17.15
C ALA A 5 25.60 27.47 -17.85
N GLY A 6 25.66 27.15 -19.15
CA GLY A 6 24.56 26.44 -19.79
C GLY A 6 24.45 25.06 -19.15
N LYS A 7 23.37 24.83 -18.40
CA LYS A 7 22.95 23.50 -17.94
C LYS A 7 23.03 22.53 -19.12
N ASN A 8 23.96 21.59 -19.06
CA ASN A 8 23.93 20.37 -19.87
C ASN A 8 22.59 19.66 -19.59
N ARG A 9 21.58 19.88 -20.44
CA ARG A 9 20.44 18.98 -20.53
C ARG A 9 20.91 17.81 -21.38
N SER A 10 21.36 16.74 -20.72
CA SER A 10 21.61 15.47 -21.39
C SER A 10 20.34 15.02 -22.10
N VAL A 11 20.46 14.62 -23.37
CA VAL A 11 19.35 14.02 -24.13
C VAL A 11 18.91 12.75 -23.39
N PRO A 12 17.60 12.55 -23.14
CA PRO A 12 17.14 11.34 -22.47
C PRO A 12 17.51 10.08 -23.27
N THR A 13 17.81 8.98 -22.58
CA THR A 13 18.01 7.69 -23.25
C THR A 13 16.68 7.15 -23.78
N VAL A 14 16.72 6.21 -24.73
CA VAL A 14 15.50 5.56 -25.26
C VAL A 14 14.69 4.92 -24.13
N ASP A 15 15.35 4.27 -23.18
CA ASP A 15 14.70 3.66 -22.02
C ASP A 15 13.99 4.70 -21.14
N GLN A 16 14.59 5.88 -20.95
CA GLN A 16 13.96 6.98 -20.24
C GLN A 16 12.73 7.52 -20.96
N MET A 17 12.78 7.63 -22.29
CA MET A 17 11.64 8.09 -23.10
C MET A 17 10.47 7.11 -23.03
N VAL A 18 10.74 5.80 -23.10
CA VAL A 18 9.70 4.75 -22.97
C VAL A 18 9.09 4.77 -21.57
N HIS A 19 9.92 4.95 -20.54
CA HIS A 19 9.45 5.06 -19.16
C HIS A 19 8.55 6.29 -18.94
N ASP A 20 8.96 7.46 -19.46
CA ASP A 20 8.17 8.69 -19.38
C ASP A 20 6.82 8.54 -20.10
N GLU A 21 6.80 7.84 -21.25
CA GLU A 21 5.57 7.55 -22.00
C GLU A 21 4.60 6.67 -21.20
N ILE A 22 5.12 5.63 -20.54
CA ILE A 22 4.32 4.76 -19.66
C ILE A 22 3.67 5.57 -18.54
N ILE A 23 4.45 6.38 -17.82
CA ILE A 23 3.94 7.21 -16.73
C ILE A 23 2.84 8.14 -17.25
N GLN A 24 3.06 8.75 -18.41
CA GLN A 24 2.08 9.64 -19.03
C GLN A 24 0.79 8.90 -19.37
N VAL A 25 0.85 7.71 -19.98
CA VAL A 25 -0.34 6.93 -20.33
C VAL A 25 -1.13 6.54 -19.08
N VAL A 26 -0.45 6.06 -18.03
CA VAL A 26 -1.12 5.71 -16.76
C VAL A 26 -1.79 6.94 -16.14
N ALA A 27 -1.10 8.08 -16.09
CA ALA A 27 -1.65 9.32 -15.58
C ALA A 27 -2.87 9.77 -16.42
N GLU A 28 -2.82 9.67 -17.74
CA GLU A 28 -3.93 10.04 -18.61
C GLU A 28 -5.16 9.12 -18.41
N VAL A 29 -4.95 7.81 -18.34
CA VAL A 29 -6.04 6.84 -18.06
C VAL A 29 -6.64 7.13 -16.68
N TYR A 30 -5.79 7.33 -15.66
CA TYR A 30 -6.24 7.67 -14.32
C TYR A 30 -7.10 8.93 -14.31
N GLN A 31 -6.58 10.03 -14.84
CA GLN A 31 -7.25 11.32 -14.81
C GLN A 31 -8.55 11.31 -15.63
N LYS A 32 -8.52 10.77 -16.85
CA LYS A 32 -9.65 10.84 -17.79
C LYS A 32 -10.71 9.77 -17.53
N GLN A 33 -10.32 8.55 -17.19
CA GLN A 33 -11.24 7.41 -17.08
C GLN A 33 -11.64 7.11 -15.64
N LEU A 34 -10.73 7.27 -14.67
CA LEU A 34 -11.01 6.95 -13.26
C LEU A 34 -11.43 8.19 -12.47
N LEU A 35 -10.55 9.16 -12.30
CA LEU A 35 -10.78 10.31 -11.40
C LEU A 35 -11.93 11.20 -11.89
N LYS A 36 -11.92 11.60 -13.18
CA LYS A 36 -12.98 12.46 -13.76
C LYS A 36 -14.38 11.82 -13.68
N THR A 37 -14.47 10.50 -13.68
CA THR A 37 -15.75 9.78 -13.59
C THR A 37 -16.10 9.37 -12.15
N ASN A 38 -15.31 9.82 -11.17
CA ASN A 38 -15.39 9.42 -9.77
C ASN A 38 -15.40 7.88 -9.60
N PHE A 39 -14.51 7.20 -10.32
CA PHE A 39 -14.35 5.74 -10.31
C PHE A 39 -15.66 5.03 -10.69
N ALA A 40 -16.28 5.48 -11.78
CA ALA A 40 -17.52 4.89 -12.28
C ALA A 40 -17.29 3.43 -12.70
N LEU A 41 -18.16 2.56 -12.19
CA LEU A 41 -18.16 1.12 -12.41
C LEU A 41 -17.90 0.72 -13.87
N ARG A 42 -18.64 1.32 -14.80
CA ARG A 42 -18.54 1.01 -16.23
C ARG A 42 -17.13 1.24 -16.81
N GLN A 43 -16.41 2.26 -16.34
CA GLN A 43 -15.06 2.54 -16.82
C GLN A 43 -14.06 1.53 -16.27
N ILE A 44 -14.22 1.16 -15.00
CA ILE A 44 -13.38 0.14 -14.36
C ILE A 44 -13.54 -1.21 -15.07
N MET A 45 -14.78 -1.62 -15.33
CA MET A 45 -15.07 -2.87 -16.06
C MET A 45 -14.45 -2.88 -17.46
N MET A 46 -14.47 -1.73 -18.16
CA MET A 46 -13.87 -1.63 -19.49
C MET A 46 -12.35 -1.78 -19.44
N LEU A 47 -11.69 -1.22 -18.43
CA LEU A 47 -10.24 -1.40 -18.22
C LEU A 47 -9.90 -2.85 -17.85
N GLU A 48 -10.69 -3.47 -16.98
CA GLU A 48 -10.51 -4.89 -16.61
C GLU A 48 -10.65 -5.80 -17.84
N PHE A 49 -11.65 -5.55 -18.69
CA PHE A 49 -11.85 -6.32 -19.92
C PHE A 49 -10.63 -6.29 -20.86
N THR A 50 -9.88 -5.18 -20.84
CA THR A 50 -8.61 -5.05 -21.58
C THR A 50 -7.41 -5.69 -20.89
N GLN A 51 -7.60 -6.32 -19.73
CA GLN A 51 -6.56 -6.89 -18.88
C GLN A 51 -5.49 -5.83 -18.54
N TYR A 52 -5.96 -4.63 -18.18
CA TYR A 52 -5.10 -3.48 -17.92
C TYR A 52 -4.09 -3.72 -16.80
N LEU A 53 -4.43 -4.53 -15.79
CA LEU A 53 -3.50 -4.92 -14.73
C LEU A 53 -2.37 -5.78 -15.26
N GLU A 54 -2.72 -6.86 -15.96
CA GLU A 54 -1.80 -7.89 -16.42
C GLU A 54 -0.90 -7.41 -17.56
N PHE A 55 -1.43 -6.68 -18.53
CA PHE A 55 -0.68 -6.33 -19.74
C PHE A 55 -0.07 -4.94 -19.72
N TYR A 56 -0.41 -4.09 -18.74
CA TYR A 56 0.10 -2.72 -18.73
C TYR A 56 0.55 -2.24 -17.35
N LEU A 57 -0.29 -2.32 -16.32
CA LEU A 57 0.05 -1.72 -15.03
C LEU A 57 1.17 -2.49 -14.33
N TRP A 58 1.02 -3.80 -14.12
CA TRP A 58 1.99 -4.55 -13.33
C TRP A 58 3.36 -4.73 -14.02
N PRO A 59 3.44 -5.10 -15.30
CA PRO A 59 4.73 -5.25 -15.99
C PRO A 59 5.56 -3.96 -16.00
N ASN A 60 4.91 -2.80 -15.96
CA ASN A 60 5.55 -1.49 -15.98
C ASN A 60 5.60 -0.80 -14.62
N TYR A 61 5.25 -1.49 -13.54
CA TYR A 61 5.32 -0.93 -12.19
C TYR A 61 6.76 -0.95 -11.65
N SER A 62 7.17 0.15 -11.04
CA SER A 62 8.44 0.31 -10.33
C SER A 62 8.15 0.98 -8.99
N GLY A 63 8.50 0.33 -7.89
CA GLY A 63 8.32 0.91 -6.55
C GLY A 63 9.01 2.26 -6.36
N LYS A 64 10.08 2.52 -7.13
CA LYS A 64 10.88 3.74 -7.04
C LYS A 64 10.32 4.89 -7.88
N GLU A 65 9.73 4.58 -9.03
CA GLU A 65 9.45 5.58 -10.08
C GLU A 65 7.96 5.73 -10.38
N SER A 66 7.15 4.68 -10.19
CA SER A 66 5.72 4.72 -10.48
C SER A 66 5.01 5.78 -9.64
N SER A 67 4.04 6.48 -10.21
CA SER A 67 3.32 7.53 -9.52
C SER A 67 2.24 7.00 -8.57
N LEU A 68 1.56 7.90 -7.84
CA LEU A 68 0.42 7.54 -7.00
C LEU A 68 -0.77 7.07 -7.85
N GLU A 69 -0.97 7.68 -9.02
CA GLU A 69 -1.99 7.29 -10.00
C GLU A 69 -1.78 5.85 -10.47
N HIS A 70 -0.53 5.43 -10.68
CA HIS A 70 -0.19 4.05 -11.03
C HIS A 70 -0.53 3.10 -9.89
N LEU A 71 -0.13 3.45 -8.66
CA LEU A 71 -0.46 2.68 -7.46
C LEU A 71 -1.98 2.47 -7.33
N ILE A 72 -2.75 3.57 -7.34
CA ILE A 72 -4.21 3.51 -7.19
C ILE A 72 -4.86 2.76 -8.36
N SER A 73 -4.39 2.92 -9.60
CA SER A 73 -4.90 2.18 -10.75
C SER A 73 -4.76 0.66 -10.56
N ILE A 74 -3.63 0.19 -10.00
CA ILE A 74 -3.44 -1.22 -9.66
C ILE A 74 -4.48 -1.65 -8.61
N LEU A 75 -4.67 -0.86 -7.54
CA LEU A 75 -5.63 -1.19 -6.48
C LEU A 75 -7.06 -1.30 -7.03
N VAL A 76 -7.44 -0.38 -7.93
CA VAL A 76 -8.75 -0.40 -8.59
C VAL A 76 -8.95 -1.69 -9.37
N MET A 77 -7.97 -2.12 -10.17
CA MET A 77 -8.07 -3.37 -10.94
C MET A 77 -8.12 -4.61 -10.05
N VAL A 78 -7.37 -4.64 -8.94
CA VAL A 78 -7.44 -5.76 -7.99
C VAL A 78 -8.81 -5.81 -7.32
N ASN A 79 -9.32 -4.69 -6.83
CA ASN A 79 -10.65 -4.60 -6.21
C ASN A 79 -11.75 -5.01 -7.19
N GLU A 80 -11.61 -4.64 -8.46
CA GLU A 80 -12.50 -5.07 -9.53
C GLU A 80 -12.53 -6.58 -9.71
N LYS A 81 -11.35 -7.21 -9.79
CA LYS A 81 -11.23 -8.66 -9.90
C LYS A 81 -11.87 -9.39 -8.72
N PHE A 82 -11.74 -8.86 -7.50
CA PHE A 82 -12.45 -9.38 -6.33
C PHE A 82 -13.97 -9.24 -6.46
N ARG A 83 -14.46 -8.13 -6.99
CA ARG A 83 -15.91 -7.95 -7.22
C ARG A 83 -16.45 -8.95 -8.24
N GLU A 84 -15.72 -9.17 -9.34
CA GLU A 84 -16.05 -10.15 -10.38
C GLU A 84 -15.75 -11.60 -9.97
N ARG A 85 -15.15 -11.81 -8.78
CA ARG A 85 -14.79 -13.12 -8.21
C ARG A 85 -13.82 -13.91 -9.10
N VAL A 86 -12.91 -13.21 -9.77
CA VAL A 86 -11.84 -13.81 -10.58
C VAL A 86 -10.49 -13.73 -9.84
N PRO A 87 -9.50 -14.57 -10.19
CA PRO A 87 -8.20 -14.57 -9.50
C PRO A 87 -7.47 -13.22 -9.65
N ALA A 88 -7.34 -12.48 -8.56
CA ALA A 88 -6.70 -11.15 -8.58
C ALA A 88 -5.17 -11.18 -8.44
N TRP A 89 -4.62 -12.21 -7.80
CA TRP A 89 -3.22 -12.22 -7.39
C TRP A 89 -2.24 -12.81 -8.42
N ASN A 90 -2.76 -13.40 -9.50
CA ASN A 90 -1.91 -14.08 -10.49
C ASN A 90 -1.02 -13.11 -11.28
N ALA A 91 -1.48 -11.88 -11.52
CA ALA A 91 -0.73 -10.85 -12.22
C ALA A 91 0.63 -10.58 -11.56
N PHE A 92 0.67 -10.59 -10.23
CA PHE A 92 1.87 -10.28 -9.45
C PHE A 92 2.98 -11.34 -9.53
N LYS A 93 2.74 -12.47 -10.20
CA LYS A 93 3.74 -13.54 -10.41
C LYS A 93 4.77 -13.21 -11.48
N GLU A 94 4.45 -12.30 -12.41
CA GLU A 94 5.35 -11.97 -13.53
C GLU A 94 6.57 -11.16 -13.08
N ASN A 95 6.40 -10.31 -12.07
CA ASN A 95 7.48 -9.51 -11.48
C ASN A 95 7.34 -9.44 -9.94
N PRO A 96 7.58 -10.54 -9.21
CA PRO A 96 7.30 -10.62 -7.78
C PRO A 96 8.21 -9.73 -6.92
N ASP A 97 9.37 -9.33 -7.44
CA ASP A 97 10.37 -8.54 -6.69
C ASP A 97 9.87 -7.12 -6.38
N GLU A 98 9.00 -6.57 -7.23
CA GLU A 98 8.37 -5.27 -7.01
C GLU A 98 7.20 -5.32 -6.01
N PHE A 99 6.76 -6.50 -5.59
CA PHE A 99 5.61 -6.61 -4.68
C PHE A 99 5.91 -6.04 -3.29
N GLU A 100 7.13 -6.20 -2.77
CA GLU A 100 7.49 -5.66 -1.46
C GLU A 100 7.47 -4.12 -1.47
N SER A 101 8.05 -3.52 -2.51
CA SER A 101 8.08 -2.06 -2.69
C SER A 101 6.67 -1.50 -2.92
N PHE A 102 5.86 -2.18 -3.72
CA PHE A 102 4.45 -1.89 -3.95
C PHE A 102 3.64 -1.93 -2.66
N PHE A 103 3.70 -3.03 -1.91
CA PHE A 103 2.91 -3.19 -0.70
C PHE A 103 3.30 -2.16 0.37
N LYS A 104 4.59 -1.82 0.50
CA LYS A 104 5.04 -0.73 1.37
C LYS A 104 4.38 0.60 1.01
N ARG A 105 4.32 0.95 -0.27
CA ARG A 105 3.65 2.17 -0.76
C ARG A 105 2.14 2.15 -0.53
N VAL A 106 1.49 0.98 -0.60
CA VAL A 106 0.08 0.83 -0.20
C VAL A 106 -0.11 1.16 1.29
N LEU A 107 0.77 0.67 2.17
CA LEU A 107 0.69 0.98 3.60
C LEU A 107 0.91 2.47 3.87
N GLU A 108 1.82 3.12 3.14
CA GLU A 108 2.05 4.56 3.22
C GLU A 108 0.79 5.33 2.77
N ALA A 109 0.23 4.99 1.61
CA ALA A 109 -1.01 5.58 1.09
C ALA A 109 -2.20 5.39 2.07
N ALA A 110 -2.28 4.24 2.74
CA ALA A 110 -3.32 3.97 3.73
C ALA A 110 -3.25 4.90 4.95
N LEU A 111 -2.05 5.38 5.31
CA LEU A 111 -1.83 6.29 6.43
C LEU A 111 -1.86 7.78 6.03
N GLN A 112 -1.68 8.12 4.75
CA GLN A 112 -1.80 9.48 4.23
C GLN A 112 -3.25 9.98 4.22
N CYS A 113 -3.47 11.28 4.47
CA CYS A 113 -4.81 11.90 4.44
C CYS A 113 -4.93 13.01 3.39
N ASP A 114 -3.83 13.69 3.07
CA ASP A 114 -3.88 14.97 2.35
C ASP A 114 -3.81 14.78 0.82
N ASP A 115 -3.15 13.72 0.36
CA ASP A 115 -2.89 13.47 -1.07
C ASP A 115 -3.99 12.61 -1.74
N LEU A 116 -4.95 12.09 -0.98
CA LEU A 116 -5.99 11.18 -1.46
C LEU A 116 -7.38 11.69 -1.09
N THR A 117 -8.26 11.77 -2.09
CA THR A 117 -9.70 11.92 -1.93
C THR A 117 -10.28 10.78 -1.08
N LEU A 118 -11.45 11.00 -0.46
CA LEU A 118 -12.16 9.96 0.29
C LEU A 118 -12.39 8.70 -0.56
N ARG A 119 -12.69 8.86 -1.84
CA ARG A 119 -12.93 7.74 -2.75
C ARG A 119 -11.67 6.90 -2.97
N GLU A 120 -10.51 7.54 -3.16
CA GLU A 120 -9.23 6.84 -3.26
C GLU A 120 -8.84 6.17 -1.94
N GLN A 121 -9.09 6.83 -0.80
CA GLN A 121 -8.86 6.21 0.52
C GLN A 121 -9.72 4.95 0.71
N MET A 122 -10.98 4.96 0.26
CA MET A 122 -11.82 3.75 0.27
C MET A 122 -11.26 2.64 -0.61
N ILE A 123 -10.71 2.97 -1.80
CA ILE A 123 -10.07 1.99 -2.68
C ILE A 123 -8.89 1.32 -1.99
N VAL A 124 -8.06 2.11 -1.28
CA VAL A 124 -6.92 1.59 -0.50
C VAL A 124 -7.41 0.68 0.64
N VAL A 125 -8.45 1.09 1.38
CA VAL A 125 -9.03 0.29 2.47
C VAL A 125 -9.57 -1.04 1.94
N GLN A 126 -10.31 -1.02 0.82
CA GLN A 126 -10.85 -2.22 0.19
C GLN A 126 -9.75 -3.16 -0.30
N PHE A 127 -8.68 -2.62 -0.90
CA PHE A 127 -7.54 -3.41 -1.30
C PHE A 127 -6.86 -4.11 -0.11
N LEU A 128 -6.67 -3.37 0.99
CA LEU A 128 -6.11 -3.95 2.22
C LEU A 128 -7.01 -5.05 2.79
N ASP A 129 -8.33 -4.86 2.77
CA ASP A 129 -9.29 -5.91 3.18
C ASP A 129 -9.11 -7.19 2.36
N HIS A 130 -8.94 -7.07 1.04
CA HIS A 130 -8.61 -8.20 0.17
C HIS A 130 -7.26 -8.83 0.53
N CYS A 131 -6.22 -8.05 0.83
CA CYS A 131 -4.94 -8.60 1.25
C CYS A 131 -5.02 -9.37 2.57
N PHE A 132 -5.72 -8.82 3.59
CA PHE A 132 -5.92 -9.51 4.87
C PHE A 132 -6.77 -10.77 4.73
N SER A 133 -7.73 -10.76 3.79
CA SER A 133 -8.59 -11.90 3.49
C SER A 133 -7.93 -12.99 2.64
N SER A 134 -6.78 -12.70 2.03
CA SER A 134 -6.01 -13.63 1.19
C SER A 134 -4.66 -14.03 1.80
N VAL A 135 -4.60 -14.16 3.12
CA VAL A 135 -3.38 -14.55 3.86
C VAL A 135 -2.87 -15.95 3.49
N GLU A 136 -3.70 -16.78 2.86
CA GLU A 136 -3.33 -18.08 2.32
C GLU A 136 -2.40 -18.00 1.10
N VAL A 137 -2.39 -16.87 0.39
CA VAL A 137 -1.50 -16.62 -0.74
C VAL A 137 -0.11 -16.29 -0.20
N ASP A 138 0.88 -17.10 -0.54
CA ASP A 138 2.24 -16.98 0.04
C ASP A 138 2.89 -15.61 -0.21
N LEU A 139 2.64 -15.02 -1.39
CA LEU A 139 3.07 -13.66 -1.73
C LEU A 139 2.58 -12.63 -0.69
N LEU A 140 1.32 -12.72 -0.26
CA LEU A 140 0.73 -11.80 0.70
C LEU A 140 1.09 -12.17 2.14
N ARG A 141 1.12 -13.47 2.44
CA ARG A 141 1.34 -14.02 3.78
C ARG A 141 2.56 -13.40 4.45
N ILE A 142 3.68 -13.32 3.74
CA ILE A 142 4.94 -12.80 4.30
C ILE A 142 4.86 -11.32 4.70
N HIS A 143 4.03 -10.52 4.02
CA HIS A 143 3.84 -9.11 4.33
C HIS A 143 2.79 -8.92 5.42
N ILE A 144 1.65 -9.61 5.30
CA ILE A 144 0.55 -9.53 6.26
C ILE A 144 0.98 -10.01 7.65
N GLN A 145 1.75 -11.10 7.74
CA GLN A 145 2.28 -11.59 9.02
C GLN A 145 3.12 -10.55 9.76
N LYS A 146 3.86 -9.68 9.06
CA LYS A 146 4.62 -8.60 9.70
C LYS A 146 3.71 -7.57 10.41
N LEU A 147 2.45 -7.44 9.96
CA LEU A 147 1.47 -6.49 10.49
C LEU A 147 0.62 -7.04 11.63
N VAL A 148 0.33 -8.35 11.63
CA VAL A 148 -0.65 -8.98 12.57
C VAL A 148 -0.04 -9.97 13.56
N SER A 149 1.27 -10.21 13.50
CA SER A 149 1.94 -11.16 14.41
C SER A 149 2.13 -10.57 15.81
N LEU A 150 2.49 -11.45 16.76
CA LEU A 150 2.77 -11.09 18.16
C LEU A 150 3.59 -9.79 18.35
N PRO A 151 4.64 -9.47 17.57
CA PRO A 151 5.38 -8.21 17.70
C PRO A 151 4.53 -6.93 17.63
N MET A 152 3.35 -6.94 17.00
CA MET A 152 2.44 -5.77 16.97
C MET A 152 1.98 -5.33 18.37
N TRP A 153 2.07 -6.22 19.37
CA TRP A 153 1.72 -5.94 20.76
C TRP A 153 2.65 -4.93 21.45
N ILE A 154 3.66 -4.39 20.76
CA ILE A 154 4.32 -3.15 21.20
C ILE A 154 3.34 -1.99 21.34
N CYS A 155 2.21 -2.03 20.64
CA CYS A 155 1.15 -1.03 20.73
C CYS A 155 0.28 -1.18 21.99
N LEU A 156 0.37 -2.31 22.70
CA LEU A 156 -0.40 -2.53 23.92
C LEU A 156 0.31 -1.92 25.14
N PRO A 157 -0.44 -1.33 26.08
CA PRO A 157 0.12 -0.89 27.35
C PRO A 157 0.81 -2.05 28.09
N MET A 158 1.98 -1.79 28.69
CA MET A 158 2.79 -2.81 29.35
C MET A 158 2.00 -3.62 30.40
N LYS A 159 1.18 -2.95 31.22
CA LYS A 159 0.33 -3.59 32.24
C LYS A 159 -0.67 -4.58 31.64
N ILE A 160 -1.22 -4.28 30.47
CA ILE A 160 -2.16 -5.17 29.76
C ILE A 160 -1.41 -6.39 29.22
N ARG A 161 -0.27 -6.15 28.56
CA ARG A 161 0.58 -7.20 28.03
C ARG A 161 1.07 -8.17 29.13
N ASP A 162 1.48 -7.65 30.28
CA ASP A 162 1.92 -8.47 31.41
C ASP A 162 0.80 -9.33 31.99
N LYS A 163 -0.42 -8.80 32.11
CA LYS A 163 -1.61 -9.57 32.50
C LYS A 163 -1.87 -10.74 31.53
N ILE A 164 -1.73 -10.51 30.22
CA ILE A 164 -1.89 -11.57 29.21
C ILE A 164 -0.78 -12.62 29.35
N PHE A 165 0.47 -12.19 29.54
CA PHE A 165 1.62 -13.08 29.71
C PHE A 165 1.59 -13.90 31.02
N MET A 166 0.98 -13.38 32.08
CA MET A 166 0.72 -14.15 33.29
C MET A 166 -0.22 -15.32 33.03
N LYS A 167 -1.27 -15.11 32.22
CA LYS A 167 -2.22 -16.16 31.81
C LYS A 167 -1.62 -17.12 30.79
N ASN A 168 -0.65 -16.68 29.98
CA ASN A 168 -0.01 -17.51 28.97
C ASN A 168 1.53 -17.38 28.98
N ARG A 169 2.17 -18.28 29.74
CA ARG A 169 3.64 -18.32 29.86
C ARG A 169 4.36 -18.62 28.54
N LYS A 170 3.73 -19.34 27.60
CA LYS A 170 4.33 -19.63 26.28
C LYS A 170 4.48 -18.35 25.45
N LEU A 171 3.43 -17.52 25.40
CA LEU A 171 3.49 -16.21 24.73
C LEU A 171 4.59 -15.32 25.31
N ARG A 172 4.77 -15.34 26.65
CA ARG A 172 5.87 -14.60 27.29
C ARG A 172 7.25 -15.07 26.83
N LYS A 173 7.43 -16.37 26.62
CA LYS A 173 8.69 -16.93 26.10
C LYS A 173 8.93 -16.46 24.67
N TYR A 174 7.94 -16.55 23.78
CA TYR A 174 8.05 -16.05 22.40
C TYR A 174 8.34 -14.55 22.34
N TRP A 175 7.67 -13.76 23.18
CA TRP A 175 7.92 -12.32 23.29
C TRP A 175 9.40 -12.01 23.62
N LYS A 176 9.98 -12.73 24.59
CA LYS A 176 11.40 -12.56 24.94
C LYS A 176 12.34 -12.94 23.80
N VAL A 177 12.00 -13.99 23.02
CA VAL A 177 12.78 -14.39 21.85
C VAL A 177 12.74 -13.29 20.78
N ILE A 178 11.57 -12.73 20.51
CA ILE A 178 11.40 -11.59 19.59
C ILE A 178 12.25 -10.41 20.04
N GLN A 179 12.19 -10.02 21.33
CA GLN A 179 13.00 -8.91 21.85
C GLN A 179 14.52 -9.14 21.71
N LYS A 180 14.97 -10.39 21.90
CA LYS A 180 16.38 -10.77 21.72
C LYS A 180 16.80 -10.78 20.25
N HIS A 181 15.88 -11.09 19.34
CA HIS A 181 16.11 -10.96 17.91
C HIS A 181 16.21 -9.48 17.52
N ASP A 182 15.26 -8.65 17.96
CA ASP A 182 15.22 -7.23 17.67
C ASP A 182 16.45 -6.46 18.15
N SER A 183 17.06 -6.88 19.27
CA SER A 183 18.30 -6.26 19.76
C SER A 183 19.49 -6.44 18.82
N LYS A 184 19.40 -7.33 17.83
CA LYS A 184 20.45 -7.59 16.84
C LYS A 184 20.22 -6.90 15.49
N LEU A 185 19.04 -6.34 15.28
CA LEU A 185 18.69 -5.65 14.04
C LEU A 185 19.49 -4.34 13.89
N SER A 186 19.77 -3.97 12.65
CA SER A 186 20.27 -2.64 12.29
C SER A 186 19.22 -1.56 12.63
N GLU A 187 19.63 -0.29 12.61
CA GLU A 187 18.68 0.79 12.89
C GLU A 187 17.59 0.91 11.81
N GLU A 188 17.96 0.69 10.55
CA GLU A 188 17.03 0.68 9.41
C GLU A 188 16.01 -0.46 9.54
N GLU A 189 16.47 -1.66 9.90
CA GLU A 189 15.60 -2.83 10.12
C GLU A 189 14.66 -2.62 11.31
N LYS A 190 15.13 -1.97 12.39
CA LYS A 190 14.29 -1.64 13.55
C LYS A 190 13.20 -0.64 13.16
N ASN A 191 13.54 0.40 12.41
CA ASN A 191 12.58 1.40 11.96
C ASN A 191 11.49 0.79 11.07
N GLU A 192 11.88 -0.07 10.13
CA GLU A 192 10.93 -0.79 9.27
C GLU A 192 10.05 -1.76 10.10
N ALA A 193 10.64 -2.51 11.02
CA ALA A 193 9.89 -3.41 11.89
C ALA A 193 8.92 -2.65 12.80
N GLU A 194 9.33 -1.52 13.37
CA GLU A 194 8.45 -0.67 14.19
C GLU A 194 7.33 -0.06 13.35
N TYR A 195 7.62 0.40 12.13
CA TYR A 195 6.61 0.87 11.19
C TYR A 195 5.54 -0.20 10.97
N GLN A 196 5.94 -1.41 10.56
CA GLN A 196 5.02 -2.51 10.28
C GLN A 196 4.18 -2.91 11.51
N ARG A 197 4.82 -3.06 12.68
CA ARG A 197 4.16 -3.46 13.94
C ARG A 197 3.16 -2.42 14.45
N ARG A 198 3.38 -1.14 14.15
CA ARG A 198 2.48 -0.04 14.52
C ARG A 198 1.50 0.34 13.41
N PHE A 199 1.54 -0.30 12.25
CA PHE A 199 0.69 0.05 11.11
C PHE A 199 -0.79 0.05 11.49
N LEU A 200 -1.32 -1.07 11.98
CA LEU A 200 -2.75 -1.18 12.34
C LEU A 200 -3.15 -0.20 13.44
N TYR A 201 -2.29 0.02 14.43
CA TYR A 201 -2.55 1.03 15.46
C TYR A 201 -2.69 2.44 14.85
N ARG A 202 -1.75 2.83 13.98
CA ARG A 202 -1.79 4.13 13.29
C ARG A 202 -3.01 4.24 12.38
N PHE A 203 -3.38 3.15 11.70
CA PHE A 203 -4.54 3.09 10.83
C PHE A 203 -5.86 3.25 11.62
N ILE A 204 -5.99 2.61 12.78
CA ILE A 204 -7.13 2.80 13.70
C ILE A 204 -7.16 4.24 14.23
N CYS A 205 -6.01 4.82 14.60
CA CYS A 205 -5.94 6.22 15.02
C CYS A 205 -6.37 7.18 13.90
N LYS A 206 -5.99 6.92 12.66
CA LYS A 206 -6.46 7.67 11.48
C LYS A 206 -7.98 7.58 11.37
N PHE A 207 -8.54 6.38 11.44
CA PHE A 207 -9.99 6.19 11.43
C PHE A 207 -10.69 7.01 12.53
N TYR A 208 -10.22 6.96 13.77
CA TYR A 208 -10.81 7.76 14.86
C TYR A 208 -10.72 9.27 14.62
N ARG A 209 -9.65 9.77 14.01
CA ARG A 209 -9.53 11.19 13.64
C ARG A 209 -10.58 11.59 12.62
N ILE A 210 -10.75 10.79 11.56
CA ILE A 210 -11.77 11.01 10.52
C ILE A 210 -13.17 10.93 11.13
N LEU A 211 -13.43 9.92 11.96
CA LEU A 211 -14.72 9.77 12.63
C LEU A 211 -15.04 10.98 13.52
N SER A 212 -14.04 11.51 14.22
CA SER A 212 -14.19 12.67 15.10
C SER A 212 -14.35 13.98 14.34
N SER A 213 -14.01 14.05 13.05
CA SER A 213 -14.24 15.24 12.22
C SER A 213 -15.65 15.30 11.63
N ILE A 214 -16.42 14.21 11.71
CA ILE A 214 -17.81 14.18 11.21
C ILE A 214 -18.71 14.86 12.26
N PRO A 215 -19.45 15.93 11.90
CA PRO A 215 -20.32 16.62 12.85
C PRO A 215 -21.54 15.75 13.21
N ALA A 216 -22.07 15.92 14.43
CA ALA A 216 -23.25 15.19 14.90
C ALA A 216 -24.53 15.57 14.13
N GLU A 217 -24.57 16.79 13.61
CA GLU A 217 -25.67 17.36 12.82
C GLU A 217 -25.08 18.18 11.66
N GLY A 218 -25.69 18.12 10.47
CA GLY A 218 -25.24 18.84 9.27
C GLY A 218 -25.12 17.94 8.04
N GLU A 219 -24.81 18.53 6.87
CA GLU A 219 -24.52 17.77 5.65
C GLU A 219 -23.15 17.06 5.76
N LEU A 220 -23.11 15.79 5.37
CA LEU A 220 -21.87 15.02 5.22
C LEU A 220 -21.05 15.65 4.09
N ILE A 221 -19.80 16.00 4.37
CA ILE A 221 -18.80 16.47 3.39
C ILE A 221 -18.38 15.30 2.49
#